data_AF-A0A356FT63-F1
#
_entry.id   AF-A0A356FT63-F1
#
_cell.length_a   1.000
_cell.length_b   1.000
_cell.length_c   1.000
_cell.angle_alpha   90.00
_cell.angle_beta   90.00
_cell.angle_gamma   90.00
#
_symmetry.space_group_name_H-M   'P 1'
#
loop_
_entity.id
_entity.type
_entity.pdbx_description
1 polymer ?
#
loop_
_entity_poly.entity_id
_entity_poly.type
_entity_poly.pdbx_seq_one_letter_code
_entity_poly.pdbx_strand_id
1 'polypeptide(L)'
;MSPGPALLAALQQVIAMFIGCMTPALIFISAVQLDAATQNYLISMSLLTAGLGTFLQARRFGWIGSGLLSVNGTSFAYLDLLLRAGSEGGLALACGMALAAVPLQFVLAFFLPSLRRIFPPLVAGIVVLLIG
;
A
#
# COMPACT_ATOMS: atom_id res chain seq x y z
N MET A 1 16.15 22.43 7.67
CA MET A 1 16.00 22.73 6.23
C MET A 1 15.17 23.99 6.11
N SER A 2 15.53 24.93 5.23
CA SER A 2 14.65 26.07 4.96
C SER A 2 13.30 25.57 4.41
N PRO A 3 12.19 26.28 4.66
CA PRO A 3 10.86 25.82 4.30
C PRO A 3 10.65 25.66 2.77
N GLY A 4 11.38 26.43 1.96
CA GLY A 4 11.29 26.37 0.48
C GLY A 4 11.73 25.03 -0.14
N PRO A 5 12.97 24.56 0.10
CA PRO A 5 13.44 23.27 -0.41
C PRO A 5 12.64 22.07 0.11
N ALA A 6 12.14 22.14 1.35
CA ALA A 6 11.30 21.09 1.92
C ALA A 6 9.96 20.97 1.18
N LEU A 7 9.34 22.09 0.81
CA LEU A 7 8.11 22.10 0.03
C LEU A 7 8.32 21.50 -1.37
N LEU A 8 9.41 21.86 -2.05
CA LEU A 8 9.75 21.32 -3.36
C LEU A 8 10.00 19.80 -3.30
N ALA A 9 10.76 19.33 -2.31
CA ALA A 9 11.00 17.91 -2.11
C ALA A 9 9.71 17.14 -1.80
N ALA A 10 8.82 17.70 -0.97
CA ALA A 10 7.51 17.10 -0.70
C ALA A 10 6.66 17.00 -1.97
N LEU A 11 6.65 18.05 -2.79
CA LEU A 11 5.91 18.06 -4.06
C LEU A 11 6.47 17.03 -5.05
N GLN A 12 7.79 16.93 -5.17
CA GLN A 12 8.44 15.88 -5.98
C GLN A 12 8.08 14.48 -5.49
N GLN A 13 8.09 14.26 -4.17
CA GLN A 13 7.75 12.97 -3.60
C GLN A 13 6.31 12.55 -3.91
N VAL A 14 5.36 13.49 -3.83
CA VAL A 14 3.96 13.24 -4.17
C VAL A 14 3.82 12.84 -5.63
N ILE A 15 4.46 13.58 -6.55
CA ILE A 15 4.42 13.28 -7.99
C ILE A 15 5.06 11.91 -8.28
N ALA A 16 6.20 11.61 -7.67
CA ALA A 16 6.91 10.34 -7.87
C ALA A 16 6.08 9.13 -7.39
N MET A 17 5.36 9.26 -6.28
CA MET A 17 4.53 8.20 -5.70
C MET A 17 3.16 8.05 -6.39
N PHE A 18 2.69 9.08 -7.09
CA PHE A 18 1.36 9.12 -7.68
C PHE A 18 1.10 7.95 -8.63
N ILE A 19 2.01 7.71 -9.59
CA ILE A 19 1.86 6.62 -10.55
C ILE A 19 1.90 5.27 -9.83
N GLY A 20 2.88 5.07 -8.94
CA GLY A 20 3.05 3.80 -8.22
C GLY A 20 1.84 3.40 -7.36
N CYS A 21 1.16 4.34 -6.73
CA CYS A 21 -0.04 4.06 -5.93
C CYS A 21 -1.30 3.88 -6.78
N MET A 22 -1.42 4.61 -7.90
CA MET A 22 -2.62 4.58 -8.74
C MET A 22 -2.68 3.34 -9.63
N THR A 23 -1.55 2.86 -10.14
CA THR A 23 -1.53 1.74 -11.10
C THR A 23 -2.23 0.48 -10.58
N PRO A 24 -1.96 -0.05 -9.37
CA PRO A 24 -2.67 -1.22 -8.86
C PRO A 24 -4.18 -1.01 -8.72
N ALA A 25 -4.59 0.18 -8.24
CA ALA A 25 -6.00 0.50 -8.06
C ALA A 25 -6.75 0.55 -9.40
N LEU A 26 -6.15 1.18 -10.41
CA LEU A 26 -6.72 1.26 -11.76
C LEU A 26 -6.80 -0.10 -12.45
N ILE A 27 -5.78 -0.95 -12.30
CA ILE A 27 -5.80 -2.33 -12.82
C ILE A 27 -6.97 -3.10 -12.19
N PHE A 28 -7.11 -3.05 -10.87
CA PHE A 28 -8.20 -3.72 -10.17
C PHE A 28 -9.58 -3.22 -10.62
N ILE A 29 -9.77 -1.90 -10.66
CA ILE A 29 -11.04 -1.28 -11.08
C ILE A 29 -11.42 -1.70 -12.50
N SER A 30 -10.45 -1.73 -13.41
CA SER A 30 -10.66 -2.10 -14.82
C SER A 30 -11.06 -3.57 -14.97
N ALA A 31 -10.55 -4.44 -14.10
CA ALA A 31 -10.86 -5.87 -14.11
C ALA A 31 -12.24 -6.19 -13.53
N VAL A 32 -12.69 -5.47 -12.50
CA VAL A 32 -13.97 -5.73 -11.80
C VAL A 32 -15.16 -5.00 -12.46
N GLN A 33 -14.92 -4.12 -13.44
CA GLN A 33 -15.96 -3.42 -14.22
C GLN A 33 -17.01 -2.69 -13.37
N LEU A 34 -16.57 -1.97 -12.32
CA LEU A 34 -17.44 -1.22 -11.42
C LEU A 34 -18.02 0.04 -12.08
N ASP A 35 -19.15 0.52 -11.56
CA ASP A 35 -19.75 1.80 -12.00
C ASP A 35 -18.81 2.99 -11.79
N ALA A 36 -18.83 3.96 -12.71
CA ALA A 36 -17.88 5.07 -12.77
C ALA A 36 -17.86 5.91 -11.47
N ALA A 37 -18.99 6.03 -10.78
CA ALA A 37 -19.05 6.71 -9.49
C ALA A 37 -18.23 5.98 -8.42
N THR A 38 -18.31 4.65 -8.39
CA THR A 38 -17.56 3.81 -7.45
C THR A 38 -16.07 3.78 -7.78
N GLN A 39 -15.71 3.79 -9.07
CA GLN A 39 -14.32 3.86 -9.51
C GLN A 39 -13.62 5.13 -9.00
N ASN A 40 -14.22 6.30 -9.25
CA ASN A 40 -13.68 7.59 -8.79
C ASN A 40 -13.59 7.68 -7.26
N TYR A 41 -14.57 7.08 -6.58
CA TYR A 41 -14.57 6.98 -5.12
C TYR A 41 -13.39 6.15 -4.61
N LEU A 42 -13.13 4.97 -5.18
CA LEU A 42 -12.03 4.09 -4.77
C LEU A 42 -10.66 4.72 -5.05
N ILE A 43 -10.50 5.42 -6.18
CA ILE A 43 -9.28 6.17 -6.50
C ILE A 43 -9.01 7.25 -5.44
N SER A 44 -10.03 8.05 -5.13
CA SER A 44 -9.92 9.13 -4.13
C SER A 44 -9.62 8.57 -2.73
N MET A 45 -10.27 7.48 -2.34
CA MET A 45 -10.04 6.82 -1.05
C MET A 45 -8.65 6.18 -0.98
N SER A 46 -8.14 5.64 -2.09
CA SER A 46 -6.78 5.07 -2.14
C SER A 46 -5.71 6.13 -1.94
N LEU A 47 -5.85 7.28 -2.60
CA LEU A 47 -4.95 8.43 -2.40
C LEU A 47 -5.03 8.97 -0.97
N LEU A 48 -6.24 9.11 -0.43
CA LEU A 48 -6.45 9.58 0.94
C LEU A 48 -5.79 8.62 1.93
N THR A 49 -5.98 7.31 1.77
CA THR A 49 -5.40 6.29 2.65
C THR A 49 -3.88 6.25 2.55
N ALA A 50 -3.30 6.37 1.35
CA ALA A 50 -1.85 6.45 1.16
C ALA A 50 -1.26 7.70 1.86
N GLY A 51 -1.94 8.85 1.76
CA GLY A 51 -1.54 10.08 2.44
C GLY A 51 -1.63 9.96 3.96
N LEU A 52 -2.74 9.43 4.48
CA LEU A 52 -2.94 9.19 5.91
C LEU A 52 -1.92 8.18 6.46
N GLY A 53 -1.67 7.10 5.74
CA GLY A 53 -0.69 6.08 6.13
C GLY A 53 0.72 6.66 6.17
N THR A 54 1.10 7.46 5.17
CA THR A 54 2.39 8.15 5.15
C THR A 54 2.52 9.15 6.29
N PHE A 55 1.46 9.91 6.59
CA PHE A 55 1.44 10.84 7.72
C PHE A 55 1.58 10.12 9.06
N LEU A 56 0.86 9.01 9.24
CA LEU A 56 0.96 8.15 10.42
C LEU A 56 2.37 7.56 10.58
N GLN A 57 3.03 7.21 9.46
CA GLN A 57 4.36 6.62 9.50
C GLN A 57 5.47 7.65 9.76
N ALA A 58 5.23 8.89 9.30
CA ALA A 58 6.10 10.05 9.51
C ALA A 58 6.03 10.59 10.94
N ARG A 59 4.85 10.56 11.59
CA ARG A 59 4.72 10.91 13.02
C ARG A 59 4.86 9.69 13.90
N ARG A 60 5.85 9.68 14.79
CA ARG A 60 5.97 8.65 15.81
C ARG A 60 4.97 8.88 16.94
N PHE A 61 3.83 8.20 16.89
CA PHE A 61 2.88 8.13 18.00
C PHE A 61 3.21 6.91 18.87
N GLY A 62 4.22 7.04 19.75
CA GLY A 62 4.63 5.98 20.66
C GLY A 62 5.21 4.75 19.94
N TRP A 63 4.46 3.63 19.97
CA TRP A 63 4.85 2.34 19.37
C TRP A 63 4.42 2.24 17.89
N ILE A 64 3.63 3.20 17.39
CA ILE A 64 3.11 3.25 16.02
C ILE A 64 3.83 4.37 15.25
N GLY A 65 4.31 4.04 14.06
CA GLY A 65 5.02 4.96 13.17
C GLY A 65 6.53 4.94 13.37
N SER A 66 7.27 4.95 12.25
CA SER A 66 8.74 4.88 12.25
C SER A 66 9.43 6.18 12.67
N GLY A 67 8.73 7.32 12.59
CA GLY A 67 9.37 8.65 12.72
C GLY A 67 10.22 9.04 11.50
N LEU A 68 10.15 8.26 10.42
CA LEU A 68 10.81 8.51 9.14
C LEU A 68 9.77 8.75 8.05
N LEU A 69 10.17 9.45 6.98
CA LEU A 69 9.36 9.60 5.77
C LEU A 69 9.28 8.27 5.02
N SER A 70 8.40 7.38 5.51
CA SER A 70 8.11 6.10 4.89
C SER A 70 6.77 6.22 4.18
N VAL A 71 6.83 6.36 2.86
CA VAL A 71 5.62 6.56 2.06
C VAL A 71 4.87 5.23 1.95
N ASN A 72 3.61 5.27 2.37
CA ASN A 72 2.72 4.11 2.31
C ASN A 72 1.99 4.14 0.97
N GLY A 73 2.01 3.00 0.27
CA GLY A 73 1.32 2.81 -1.00
C GLY A 73 0.81 1.38 -1.13
N THR A 74 0.00 1.15 -2.17
CA THR A 74 -0.53 -0.15 -2.53
C THR A 74 0.59 -1.08 -3.04
N SER A 75 0.69 -2.27 -2.46
CA SER A 75 1.70 -3.26 -2.87
C SER A 75 1.21 -4.10 -4.05
N PHE A 76 2.01 -4.14 -5.12
CA PHE A 76 1.80 -4.99 -6.29
C PHE A 76 1.79 -6.49 -5.95
N ALA A 77 2.42 -6.88 -4.83
CA ALA A 77 2.46 -8.27 -4.37
C ALA A 77 1.05 -8.86 -4.11
N TYR A 78 0.06 -8.02 -3.80
CA TYR A 78 -1.31 -8.45 -3.52
C TYR A 78 -2.25 -8.33 -4.72
N LEU A 79 -1.78 -7.79 -5.85
CA LEU A 79 -2.64 -7.44 -6.98
C LEU A 79 -3.34 -8.69 -7.57
N ASP A 80 -2.60 -9.78 -7.81
CA ASP A 80 -3.17 -11.02 -8.36
C ASP A 80 -4.25 -11.60 -7.41
N LEU A 81 -3.98 -11.62 -6.11
CA LEU A 81 -4.92 -12.11 -5.11
C LEU A 81 -6.19 -11.23 -5.05
N LEU A 82 -6.01 -9.91 -5.16
CA LEU A 82 -7.12 -8.95 -5.17
C LEU A 82 -7.98 -9.12 -6.42
N LEU A 83 -7.37 -9.34 -7.59
CA LEU A 83 -8.07 -9.58 -8.85
C LEU A 83 -8.92 -10.85 -8.81
N ARG A 84 -8.35 -11.96 -8.30
CA ARG A 84 -9.09 -13.23 -8.12
C ARG A 84 -10.29 -13.04 -7.20
N ALA A 85 -10.07 -12.42 -6.05
CA ALA A 85 -11.13 -12.10 -5.09
C ALA A 85 -12.23 -11.21 -5.70
N GLY A 86 -11.83 -10.22 -6.51
CA GLY A 86 -12.74 -9.36 -7.24
C GLY A 86 -13.56 -10.12 -8.30
N SER A 87 -12.97 -11.09 -8.98
CA SER A 87 -13.69 -11.91 -9.97
C SER A 87 -14.67 -12.91 -9.36
N GLU A 88 -14.39 -13.44 -8.17
CA GLU A 88 -15.24 -14.44 -7.52
C GLU A 88 -16.36 -13.82 -6.68
N GLY A 89 -16.04 -12.79 -5.89
CA GLY A 89 -16.97 -12.21 -4.92
C GLY A 89 -17.10 -10.68 -4.99
N GLY A 90 -16.60 -10.07 -6.05
CA GLY A 90 -16.69 -8.63 -6.28
C GLY A 90 -15.95 -7.80 -5.24
N LEU A 91 -16.35 -6.52 -5.14
CA LEU A 91 -15.74 -5.56 -4.23
C LEU A 91 -15.90 -5.98 -2.75
N ALA A 92 -17.04 -6.57 -2.39
CA ALA A 92 -17.34 -6.96 -1.01
C ALA A 92 -16.36 -8.03 -0.50
N LEU A 93 -16.06 -9.04 -1.31
CA LEU A 93 -15.11 -10.09 -0.94
C LEU A 93 -13.68 -9.56 -0.90
N ALA A 94 -13.28 -8.72 -1.87
CA ALA A 94 -11.97 -8.08 -1.87
C ALA A 94 -11.74 -7.22 -0.61
N CYS A 95 -12.70 -6.36 -0.24
CA CYS A 95 -12.63 -5.56 0.97
C CYS A 95 -12.69 -6.41 2.25
N GLY A 96 -13.52 -7.46 2.27
CA GLY A 96 -13.63 -8.38 3.40
C GLY A 96 -12.33 -9.13 3.68
N MET A 97 -11.69 -9.67 2.63
CA MET A 97 -10.38 -10.32 2.75
C MET A 97 -9.30 -9.33 3.21
N ALA A 98 -9.28 -8.12 2.66
CA ALA A 98 -8.33 -7.09 3.07
C ALA A 98 -8.47 -6.76 4.56
N LEU A 99 -9.70 -6.55 5.05
CA LEU A 99 -9.97 -6.30 6.46
C LEU A 99 -9.59 -7.49 7.35
N ALA A 100 -9.85 -8.72 6.90
CA ALA A 100 -9.46 -9.94 7.64
C ALA A 100 -7.94 -10.14 7.69
N ALA A 101 -7.19 -9.68 6.69
CA ALA A 101 -5.74 -9.81 6.64
C ALA A 101 -5.00 -8.84 7.59
N VAL A 102 -5.61 -7.68 7.91
CA VAL A 102 -5.01 -6.66 8.79
C VAL A 102 -4.56 -7.22 10.14
N PRO A 103 -5.42 -7.86 10.96
CA PRO A 103 -5.01 -8.37 12.27
C PRO A 103 -3.89 -9.42 12.16
N LEU A 104 -3.93 -10.26 11.13
CA LEU A 104 -2.87 -11.24 10.87
C LEU A 104 -1.52 -10.54 10.61
N GLN A 105 -1.52 -9.49 9.78
CA GLN A 105 -0.32 -8.71 9.50
C GLN A 105 0.21 -7.98 10.73
N PHE A 106 -0.67 -7.42 11.57
CA PHE A 106 -0.27 -6.80 12.83
C PHE A 106 0.38 -7.80 13.79
N VAL A 107 -0.14 -9.03 13.88
CA VAL A 107 0.47 -10.09 14.70
C VAL A 107 1.83 -10.50 14.13
N LEU A 108 1.92 -10.73 12.82
CA LEU A 108 3.19 -11.08 12.15
C LEU A 108 4.26 -9.99 12.33
N ALA A 109 3.86 -8.72 12.45
CA ALA A 109 4.79 -7.61 12.65
C ALA A 109 5.67 -7.77 13.91
N PHE A 110 5.16 -8.40 14.96
CA PHE A 110 5.95 -8.66 16.18
C PHE A 110 7.02 -9.76 15.98
N PHE A 111 6.80 -10.68 15.04
CA PHE A 111 7.72 -11.80 14.75
C PHE A 111 8.71 -11.49 13.63
N LEU A 112 8.68 -10.27 13.05
CA LEU A 112 9.60 -9.85 11.98
C LEU A 112 11.09 -10.10 12.27
N PRO A 113 11.62 -9.86 13.49
CA PRO A 113 13.04 -10.12 13.79
C PRO A 113 13.42 -11.59 13.60
N SER A 114 12.52 -12.52 13.91
CA SER A 114 12.73 -13.95 13.71
C SER A 114 12.59 -14.35 12.24
N LEU A 115 11.60 -13.78 11.52
CA LEU A 115 11.39 -14.05 10.10
C LEU A 115 12.58 -13.62 9.22
N ARG A 116 13.30 -12.56 9.59
CA ARG A 116 14.51 -12.11 8.88
C ARG A 116 15.64 -13.15 8.85
N ARG A 117 15.64 -14.14 9.75
CA ARG A 117 16.58 -15.27 9.68
C ARG A 117 16.17 -16.32 8.64
N ILE A 118 14.87 -16.46 8.39
CA ILE A 118 14.30 -17.44 7.44
C ILE A 118 14.28 -16.87 6.02
N PHE A 119 14.01 -15.57 5.88
CA PHE A 119 13.97 -14.85 4.61
C PHE A 119 15.15 -13.89 4.52
N PRO A 120 16.35 -14.36 4.14
CA PRO A 120 17.50 -13.51 3.96
C PRO A 120 17.25 -12.48 2.84
N PRO A 121 17.98 -11.35 2.82
CA PRO A 121 17.77 -10.27 1.85
C PRO A 121 17.87 -10.74 0.39
N LEU A 122 18.63 -11.80 0.11
CA LEU A 122 18.73 -12.41 -1.22
C LEU A 122 17.39 -13.02 -1.68
N VAL A 123 16.67 -13.71 -0.80
CA VAL A 123 15.35 -14.30 -1.13
C VAL A 123 14.31 -13.19 -1.30
N ALA A 124 14.30 -12.22 -0.39
CA ALA A 124 13.40 -11.07 -0.49
C ALA A 124 13.62 -10.28 -1.80
N GLY A 125 14.89 -10.08 -2.19
CA GLY A 125 15.25 -9.40 -3.44
C GLY A 125 14.77 -10.16 -4.69
N ILE A 126 14.96 -11.49 -4.74
CA ILE A 126 14.49 -12.31 -5.86
C ILE A 126 12.95 -12.26 -5.96
N VAL A 127 12.24 -12.33 -4.84
CA VAL A 127 10.76 -12.23 -4.84
C VAL A 127 10.29 -10.89 -5.37
N VAL A 128 10.93 -9.78 -4.97
CA VAL A 128 10.59 -8.44 -5.50
C VAL A 128 10.87 -8.34 -7.00
N LEU A 129 11.96 -8.93 -7.48
CA LEU A 129 12.28 -9.01 -8.91
C LEU A 129 11.30 -9.85 -9.72
N LEU A 130 10.63 -10.82 -9.11
CA LEU A 130 9.59 -11.62 -9.76
C LEU A 130 8.21 -10.92 -9.76
N ILE A 131 7.98 -10.03 -8.80
CA ILE A 131 6.72 -9.25 -8.70
C ILE A 131 6.72 -8.08 -9.69
N GLY A 132 7.87 -7.40 -9.85
CA GLY A 132 8.04 -6.26 -10.75
C GLY A 132 8.25 -6.68 -12.20
#